data_AF-A0A927CN45-F1
#
_entry.id   AF-A0A927CN45-F1
#
_cell.length_a   1.000
_cell.length_b   1.000
_cell.length_c   1.000
_cell.angle_alpha   90.00
_cell.angle_beta   90.00
_cell.angle_gamma   90.00
#
_symmetry.space_group_name_H-M   'P 1'
#
loop_
_entity.id
_entity.type
_entity.pdbx_description
1 polymer ?
#
loop_
_entity_poly.entity_id
_entity_poly.type
_entity_poly.pdbx_seq_one_letter_code
_entity_poly.pdbx_strand_id
1 'polypeptide(L)'
;MIECPWCGSRIVPVDEICPACRHEILPEHLSPSSESDVNGSSASEYEQDERDIEAMIASRFACAKCGHDECDIQETAMTGAGLSKLFDIQHHHYLFVSCLRCGFVEIYNPNILRGKKTGELGTVLDLMFGG
;
A
#
# COMPACT_ATOMS: atom_id res chain seq x y z
N MET A 1 2.08 -17.22 27.96
CA MET A 1 2.22 -18.01 26.71
C MET A 1 1.14 -17.52 25.77
N ILE A 2 1.51 -17.06 24.58
CA ILE A 2 0.60 -16.47 23.60
C ILE A 2 0.65 -17.30 22.31
N GLU A 3 -0.38 -17.21 21.49
CA GLU A 3 -0.37 -17.80 20.16
C GLU A 3 0.28 -16.81 19.19
N CYS A 4 1.33 -17.25 18.50
CA CYS A 4 2.05 -16.44 17.54
C CYS A 4 1.16 -16.15 16.31
N PRO A 5 0.85 -14.89 15.95
CA PRO A 5 0.00 -14.58 14.81
C PRO A 5 0.63 -14.94 13.45
N TRP A 6 1.96 -15.08 13.35
CA TRP A 6 2.62 -15.46 12.09
C TRP A 6 2.67 -16.98 11.84
N CYS A 7 2.76 -17.80 12.88
CA CYS A 7 2.94 -19.26 12.72
C CYS A 7 1.97 -20.14 13.50
N GLY A 8 1.03 -19.56 14.26
CA GLY A 8 0.01 -20.29 15.03
C GLY A 8 0.57 -21.12 16.19
N SER A 9 1.86 -21.03 16.49
CA SER A 9 2.47 -21.80 17.59
C SER A 9 2.26 -21.10 18.94
N ARG A 10 1.91 -21.86 19.98
CA ARG A 10 1.88 -21.35 21.36
C ARG A 10 3.31 -21.23 21.89
N ILE A 11 3.76 -20.00 22.14
CA ILE A 11 5.14 -19.70 22.53
C ILE A 11 5.19 -18.73 23.71
N VAL A 12 6.38 -18.64 24.32
CA VAL A 12 6.77 -17.53 25.20
C VAL A 12 7.76 -16.68 24.41
N PRO A 13 7.41 -15.42 24.05
CA PRO A 13 8.32 -14.58 23.29
C PRO A 13 9.61 -14.32 24.08
N VAL A 14 10.73 -14.22 23.38
CA VAL A 14 12.03 -13.79 23.95
C VAL A 14 12.40 -12.50 23.24
N ASP A 15 12.56 -11.41 23.98
CA ASP A 15 12.82 -10.07 23.42
C ASP A 15 11.81 -9.67 22.33
N GLU A 16 10.52 -9.92 22.59
CA GLU A 16 9.43 -9.66 21.64
C GLU A 16 9.54 -10.46 20.34
N ILE A 17 10.37 -11.50 20.25
CA ILE A 17 10.52 -12.32 19.05
C ILE A 17 9.93 -13.71 19.28
N CYS A 18 9.21 -14.21 18.27
CA CYS A 18 8.77 -15.59 18.24
C CYS A 18 9.97 -16.55 18.06
N PRO A 19 10.23 -17.48 18.99
CA PRO A 19 11.34 -18.42 18.86
C PRO A 19 11.17 -19.43 17.71
N ALA A 20 9.94 -19.63 17.22
CA ALA A 20 9.66 -20.59 16.16
C ALA A 20 9.87 -20.01 14.75
N CYS A 21 9.34 -18.82 14.48
CA CYS A 21 9.38 -18.20 13.14
C CYS A 21 10.29 -16.96 13.05
N ARG A 22 10.89 -16.53 14.17
CA ARG A 22 11.79 -15.37 14.28
C ARG A 22 11.18 -14.03 13.84
N HIS A 23 9.85 -13.92 13.82
CA HIS A 23 9.17 -12.65 13.61
C HIS A 23 8.99 -11.92 14.95
N GLU A 24 9.12 -10.60 14.88
CA GLU A 24 8.83 -9.66 15.96
C GLU A 24 7.34 -9.64 16.27
N ILE A 25 7.00 -9.60 17.56
CA ILE A 25 5.67 -9.70 18.12
C ILE A 25 5.27 -8.37 18.76
N LEU A 26 4.77 -7.46 17.92
CA LEU A 26 4.32 -6.15 18.39
C LEU A 26 3.00 -6.27 19.21
N PRO A 27 2.90 -5.62 20.39
CA PRO A 27 1.74 -5.70 21.28
C PRO A 27 0.40 -5.25 20.67
N GLU A 28 0.44 -4.39 19.65
CA GLU A 28 -0.70 -3.84 18.92
C GLU A 28 -1.51 -4.89 18.13
N HIS A 29 -0.94 -6.06 17.86
CA HIS A 29 -1.66 -7.18 17.23
C HIS A 29 -2.35 -8.12 18.23
N LEU A 30 -2.25 -7.85 19.54
CA LEU A 30 -2.79 -8.72 20.59
C LEU A 30 -4.16 -8.26 21.13
N SER A 31 -4.72 -7.15 20.64
CA SER A 31 -6.07 -6.68 21.01
C SER A 31 -6.97 -6.50 19.79
N PRO A 32 -8.02 -7.33 19.61
CA PRO A 32 -9.12 -7.01 18.72
C PRO A 32 -10.11 -6.14 19.49
N SER A 33 -9.98 -4.82 19.41
CA SER A 33 -11.05 -3.92 19.83
C SER A 33 -11.98 -3.66 18.64
N SER A 34 -13.05 -4.46 18.59
CA SER A 34 -14.43 -4.13 18.23
C SER A 34 -14.69 -2.79 17.52
N GLU A 35 -15.24 -2.93 16.30
CA GLU A 35 -16.40 -2.21 15.76
C GLU A 35 -16.41 -0.67 15.82
N SER A 36 -16.29 -0.05 14.63
CA SER A 36 -17.17 1.07 14.27
C SER A 36 -17.11 1.31 12.76
N ASP A 37 -18.20 0.96 12.08
CA ASP A 37 -18.59 1.52 10.80
C ASP A 37 -18.51 3.05 10.84
N VAL A 38 -17.83 3.67 9.86
CA VAL A 38 -18.17 5.05 9.48
C VAL A 38 -18.03 5.21 7.98
N ASN A 39 -19.19 5.14 7.34
CA ASN A 39 -19.50 5.66 6.02
C ASN A 39 -19.24 7.19 6.02
N GLY A 40 -18.52 7.70 5.03
CA GLY A 40 -18.11 9.11 5.00
C GLY A 40 -17.52 9.50 3.67
N SER A 41 -18.34 9.45 2.62
CA SER A 41 -18.08 10.04 1.32
C SER A 41 -17.86 11.55 1.41
N SER A 42 -16.70 12.01 0.96
CA SER A 42 -16.46 13.40 0.54
C SER A 42 -15.79 13.40 -0.83
N ALA A 43 -16.61 13.12 -1.85
CA ALA A 43 -16.31 13.37 -3.25
C ALA A 43 -16.51 14.87 -3.54
N SER A 44 -15.52 15.53 -4.18
CA SER A 44 -15.82 16.48 -5.26
C SER A 44 -14.63 17.13 -5.99
N GLU A 45 -13.36 17.02 -5.57
CA GLU A 45 -12.26 17.66 -6.35
C GLU A 45 -11.02 16.78 -6.59
N TYR A 46 -10.84 15.67 -5.86
CA TYR A 46 -9.67 14.78 -5.97
C TYR A 46 -9.84 13.66 -7.02
N GLU A 47 -11.08 13.25 -7.29
CA GLU A 47 -11.42 12.05 -8.07
C GLU A 47 -11.13 12.16 -9.57
N GLN A 48 -10.91 13.37 -10.10
CA GLN A 48 -10.77 13.57 -11.54
C GLN A 48 -9.32 13.45 -12.03
N ASP A 49 -8.36 13.78 -11.17
CA ASP A 49 -6.92 13.69 -11.43
C ASP A 49 -6.37 12.30 -11.03
N GLU A 50 -7.08 11.57 -10.16
CA GLU A 50 -6.79 10.19 -9.74
C GLU A 50 -7.04 9.18 -10.87
N ARG A 51 -8.18 9.30 -11.56
CA ARG A 51 -8.55 8.42 -12.68
C ARG A 51 -7.55 8.49 -13.84
N ASP A 52 -6.93 9.66 -14.04
CA ASP A 52 -5.92 9.85 -15.08
C ASP A 52 -4.60 9.11 -14.73
N ILE A 53 -4.24 9.00 -13.45
CA ILE A 53 -3.03 8.29 -13.01
C ILE A 53 -3.22 6.78 -13.12
N GLU A 54 -4.37 6.25 -12.67
CA GLU A 54 -4.68 4.82 -12.77
C GLU A 54 -4.66 4.35 -14.22
N ALA A 55 -5.34 5.08 -15.11
CA ALA A 55 -5.35 4.79 -16.54
C ALA A 55 -3.94 4.84 -17.15
N MET A 56 -3.12 5.81 -16.75
CA MET A 56 -1.73 5.91 -17.20
C MET A 56 -0.91 4.70 -16.76
N ILE A 57 -0.96 4.32 -15.47
CA ILE A 57 -0.24 3.17 -14.93
C ILE A 57 -0.69 1.90 -15.65
N ALA A 58 -2.00 1.67 -15.77
CA ALA A 58 -2.54 0.49 -16.45
C ALA A 58 -2.09 0.41 -17.92
N SER A 59 -2.05 1.53 -18.65
CA SER A 59 -1.65 1.55 -20.07
C SER A 59 -0.16 1.24 -20.32
N ARG A 60 0.68 1.34 -19.28
CA ARG A 60 2.14 1.16 -19.38
C ARG A 60 2.68 0.10 -18.42
N PHE A 61 1.79 -0.65 -17.79
CA PHE A 61 2.18 -1.62 -16.79
C PHE A 61 2.95 -2.78 -17.45
N ALA A 62 4.09 -3.11 -16.87
CA ALA A 62 4.83 -4.33 -17.19
C ALA A 62 5.44 -4.83 -15.88
N CYS A 63 5.02 -6.01 -15.45
CA CYS A 63 5.45 -6.56 -14.18
C CYS A 63 6.96 -6.82 -14.17
N ALA A 64 7.69 -6.15 -13.27
CA ALA A 64 9.13 -6.31 -13.11
C ALA A 64 9.59 -7.75 -12.76
N LYS A 65 8.67 -8.64 -12.37
CA LYS A 65 8.96 -10.05 -12.03
C LYS A 65 8.71 -11.02 -13.16
N CYS A 66 7.61 -10.87 -13.90
CA CYS A 66 7.16 -11.87 -14.86
C CYS A 66 6.85 -11.32 -16.27
N GLY A 67 6.98 -10.01 -16.46
CA GLY A 67 6.72 -9.34 -17.74
C GLY A 67 5.26 -9.29 -18.17
N HIS A 68 4.32 -9.67 -17.29
CA HIS A 68 2.89 -9.53 -17.60
C HIS A 68 2.44 -8.08 -17.55
N ASP A 69 1.53 -7.74 -18.42
CA ASP A 69 1.04 -6.42 -18.78
C ASP A 69 -0.33 -6.08 -18.18
N GLU A 70 -0.96 -7.00 -17.44
CA GLU A 70 -2.22 -6.73 -16.73
C GLU A 70 -1.99 -6.56 -15.22
N CYS A 71 -2.60 -5.50 -14.67
CA CYS A 71 -2.57 -5.18 -13.25
C CYS A 71 -3.94 -4.77 -12.70
N ASP A 72 -4.11 -4.93 -11.39
CA ASP A 72 -5.16 -4.32 -10.59
C ASP A 72 -4.59 -3.12 -9.81
N ILE A 73 -5.32 -2.01 -9.78
CA ILE A 73 -4.88 -0.78 -9.11
C ILE A 73 -5.88 -0.44 -8.01
N GLN A 74 -5.38 -0.29 -6.79
CA GLN A 74 -6.20 0.07 -5.64
C GLN A 74 -5.56 1.22 -4.87
N GLU A 75 -6.32 2.27 -4.63
CA GLU A 75 -5.90 3.36 -3.76
C GLU A 75 -6.19 3.03 -2.30
N THR A 76 -5.26 3.34 -1.41
CA THR A 76 -5.45 3.21 0.03
C THR A 76 -4.85 4.41 0.77
N ALA A 77 -5.66 5.00 1.65
CA ALA A 77 -5.19 5.97 2.61
C ALA A 77 -4.60 5.25 3.83
N MET A 78 -3.31 5.47 4.09
CA MET A 78 -2.68 5.00 5.32
C MET A 78 -2.72 6.12 6.34
N THR A 79 -3.41 5.90 7.46
CA THR A 79 -3.41 6.86 8.56
C THR A 79 -2.14 6.69 9.39
N GLY A 80 -1.37 7.77 9.55
CA GLY A 80 -0.21 7.76 10.44
C GLY A 80 -0.64 7.56 11.90
N ALA A 81 0.02 6.68 12.63
CA ALA A 81 -0.25 6.44 14.05
C ALA A 81 0.11 7.68 14.89
N GLY A 82 -0.78 8.06 15.84
CA GLY A 82 -0.52 9.08 16.86
C GLY A 82 -1.37 10.36 16.79
N LEU A 83 -0.82 11.46 17.31
CA LEU A 83 -1.46 12.79 17.47
C LEU A 83 -1.85 13.46 16.12
N SER A 84 -1.47 12.87 14.99
CA SER A 84 -1.84 13.30 13.63
C SER A 84 -3.35 13.23 13.34
N LYS A 85 -4.13 12.57 14.22
CA LYS A 85 -5.61 12.53 14.14
C LYS A 85 -6.31 13.79 14.70
N LEU A 86 -5.58 14.66 15.42
CA LEU A 86 -6.13 15.89 16.02
C LEU A 86 -5.98 17.11 15.10
N PHE A 87 -5.07 17.05 14.13
CA PHE A 87 -4.87 18.06 13.09
C PHE A 87 -5.00 17.36 11.75
N ASP A 88 -6.21 17.38 11.21
CA ASP A 88 -6.69 16.74 9.98
C ASP A 88 -5.89 17.15 8.71
N ILE A 89 -4.60 16.78 8.64
CA ILE A 89 -3.64 17.34 7.66
C ILE A 89 -2.65 16.31 7.08
N GLN A 90 -2.76 15.02 7.39
CA GLN A 90 -1.89 14.00 6.78
C GLN A 90 -2.69 12.84 6.19
N HIS A 91 -3.37 13.12 5.08
CA HIS A 91 -3.87 12.10 4.17
C HIS A 91 -2.69 11.58 3.33
N HIS A 92 -2.04 10.50 3.77
CA HIS A 92 -1.06 9.79 2.93
C HIS A 92 -1.80 8.75 2.08
N HIS A 93 -2.10 9.14 0.85
CA HIS A 93 -2.65 8.25 -0.17
C HIS A 93 -1.54 7.51 -0.88
N TYR A 94 -1.75 6.22 -1.14
CA TYR A 94 -0.86 5.36 -1.90
C TYR A 94 -1.65 4.53 -2.89
N LEU A 95 -1.07 4.30 -4.07
CA LEU A 95 -1.60 3.42 -5.09
C LEU A 95 -0.88 2.07 -5.02
N PHE A 96 -1.64 0.99 -4.90
CA PHE A 96 -1.17 -0.38 -4.94
C PHE A 96 -1.44 -0.95 -6.32
N VAL A 97 -0.39 -1.35 -7.03
CA VAL A 97 -0.47 -1.89 -8.39
C VAL A 97 -0.05 -3.35 -8.32
N SER A 98 -1.02 -4.25 -8.49
CA SER A 98 -0.86 -5.68 -8.30
C SER A 98 -0.87 -6.41 -9.64
N CYS A 99 0.18 -7.17 -9.93
CA CYS A 99 0.22 -8.02 -11.13
C CYS A 99 -0.81 -9.14 -11.04
N LEU A 100 -1.72 -9.23 -12.02
CA LEU A 100 -2.77 -10.25 -12.05
C LEU A 100 -2.26 -11.68 -12.31
N ARG A 101 -0.99 -11.84 -12.71
CA ARG A 101 -0.38 -13.16 -12.97
C ARG A 101 0.41 -13.72 -11.80
N CYS A 102 1.30 -12.92 -11.21
CA CYS A 102 2.22 -13.43 -10.18
C CYS A 102 1.99 -12.85 -8.79
N GLY A 103 1.06 -11.89 -8.65
CA GLY A 103 0.75 -11.25 -7.36
C GLY A 103 1.84 -10.31 -6.84
N PHE A 104 2.84 -9.97 -7.66
CA PHE A 104 3.80 -8.93 -7.30
C PHE A 104 3.09 -7.58 -7.20
N VAL A 105 3.33 -6.85 -6.10
CA VAL A 105 2.68 -5.57 -5.81
C VAL A 105 3.72 -4.46 -5.73
N GLU A 106 3.45 -3.37 -6.43
CA GLU A 106 4.21 -2.13 -6.39
C GLU A 106 3.37 -1.03 -5.73
N ILE A 107 4.03 -0.13 -4.99
CA ILE A 107 3.36 0.93 -4.23
C ILE A 107 3.86 2.27 -4.74
N TYR A 108 2.94 3.15 -5.15
CA TYR A 108 3.23 4.46 -5.70
C TYR A 108 2.62 5.57 -4.84
N ASN A 109 3.31 6.71 -4.73
CA ASN A 109 2.76 7.91 -4.12
C ASN A 109 2.15 8.82 -5.21
N PRO A 110 0.82 8.97 -5.28
CA PRO A 110 0.16 9.74 -6.33
C PRO A 110 0.57 11.21 -6.32
N ASN A 111 0.88 11.81 -5.16
CA ASN A 111 1.30 13.22 -5.07
C ASN A 111 2.61 13.50 -5.84
N ILE A 112 3.51 12.52 -5.91
CA ILE A 112 4.76 12.62 -6.69
C ILE A 112 4.50 12.43 -8.18
N LEU A 113 3.47 11.66 -8.53
CA LEU A 113 3.09 11.41 -9.92
C LEU A 113 2.32 12.60 -10.53
N ARG A 114 1.41 13.23 -9.77
CA ARG A 114 0.62 14.41 -10.18
C ARG A 114 1.48 15.60 -10.62
N GLY A 115 2.66 15.78 -10.02
CA GLY A 115 3.57 16.91 -10.30
C GLY A 115 4.46 16.75 -11.54
N LYS A 116 4.52 15.56 -12.15
CA LYS A 116 5.37 15.30 -13.31
C LYS A 116 4.53 15.27 -14.58
N LYS A 117 4.71 16.28 -15.43
CA LYS A 117 4.04 16.36 -16.74
C LYS A 117 4.25 15.05 -17.51
N THR A 118 3.22 14.68 -18.26
CA THR A 118 2.99 13.45 -19.05
C THR A 118 4.16 12.96 -19.92
N GLY A 119 5.23 13.75 -20.10
CA GLY A 119 6.43 13.38 -20.86
C GLY A 119 7.66 12.94 -20.04
N GLU A 120 7.78 13.30 -18.76
CA GLU A 120 8.98 12.98 -17.95
C GLU A 120 8.86 11.69 -17.13
N LEU A 121 7.64 11.31 -16.73
CA LEU A 121 7.39 10.02 -16.10
C LEU A 121 7.61 8.85 -17.05
N GLY A 122 7.24 9.01 -18.33
CA GLY A 122 7.49 8.01 -19.37
C GLY A 122 8.97 7.67 -19.51
N THR A 123 9.84 8.68 -19.50
CA THR A 123 11.30 8.50 -19.60
C THR A 123 11.91 7.84 -18.37
N VAL A 124 11.41 8.14 -17.17
CA VAL A 124 11.93 7.53 -15.93
C VAL A 124 11.42 6.11 -15.72
N LEU A 125 10.17 5.80 -16.11
CA LEU A 125 9.67 4.42 -16.14
C LEU A 125 10.43 3.60 -17.20
N ASP A 126 10.68 4.16 -18.38
CA ASP A 126 11.41 3.48 -19.46
C ASP A 126 12.89 3.22 -19.09
N LEU A 127 13.54 4.11 -18.32
CA LEU A 127 14.93 3.92 -17.89
C LEU A 127 15.09 2.91 -16.74
N MET A 128 14.05 2.64 -15.97
CA MET A 128 14.08 1.70 -14.83
C MET A 128 13.46 0.33 -15.16
N PHE A 129 12.62 0.24 -16.20
CA PHE A 129 11.91 -0.98 -16.59
C PHE A 129 12.09 -1.37 -18.07
N GLY A 130 12.85 -0.60 -18.85
CA GLY A 130 13.25 -0.89 -20.22
C GLY A 130 14.65 -1.49 -20.32
N GLY A 131 14.72 -2.83 -20.23
CA GLY A 131 15.89 -3.66 -20.49
C GLY A 131 15.49 -5.13 -20.64
#